data_AF-A0A9D6UCX9-F1
#
_entry.id   AF-A0A9D6UCX9-F1
#
_cell.length_a   1.000
_cell.length_b   1.000
_cell.length_c   1.000
_cell.angle_alpha   90.00
_cell.angle_beta   90.00
_cell.angle_gamma   90.00
#
_symmetry.space_group_name_H-M   'P 1'
#
loop_
_entity.id
_entity.type
_entity.pdbx_description
1 polymer ?
#
loop_
_entity_poly.entity_id
_entity_poly.type
_entity_poly.pdbx_seq_one_letter_code
_entity_poly.pdbx_strand_id
1 'polypeptide(L)' 'MYDIKWIRENADIFDRGRARRGLEPISTQLLAFDDSRRAAIGALQRAQERRNAASKEIGAAMKAGDGAKAEAL' A
#
# COMPACT_ATOMS: atom_id res chain seq x y z
N MET A 1 7.81 -2.00 21.25
CA MET A 1 7.60 -2.08 19.78
C MET A 1 8.13 -0.77 19.19
N TYR A 2 8.96 -0.82 18.14
CA TYR A 2 9.47 0.41 17.50
C TYR A 2 8.42 0.99 16.54
N ASP A 3 8.39 2.32 16.42
CA ASP A 3 7.60 3.00 15.39
C ASP A 3 8.36 2.98 14.05
N ILE A 4 7.75 2.38 13.03
CA ILE A 4 8.34 2.29 11.68
C ILE A 4 8.52 3.66 11.02
N LYS A 5 7.68 4.66 11.35
CA LYS A 5 7.84 6.04 10.86
C LYS A 5 9.11 6.65 11.42
N TRP A 6 9.32 6.50 12.72
CA TRP A 6 10.54 7.00 13.36
C TRP A 6 11.79 6.33 12.81
N ILE A 7 11.76 5.00 12.57
CA ILE A 7 12.89 4.29 11.95
C ILE A 7 13.17 4.80 10.53
N ARG A 8 12.14 5.12 9.73
CA ARG A 8 12.34 5.70 8.40
C ARG A 8 13.07 7.04 8.43
N GLU A 9 12.80 7.85 9.44
CA GLU A 9 13.41 9.17 9.62
C GLU A 9 14.78 9.10 10.33
N ASN A 10 15.06 8.02 11.06
CA ASN A 10 16.20 7.91 11.98
C ASN A 10 16.90 6.54 11.87
N ALA A 11 17.02 6.00 10.66
CA ALA A 11 17.52 4.65 10.40
C ALA A 11 18.94 4.43 10.94
N ASP A 12 19.79 5.45 10.80
CA ASP A 12 21.17 5.47 11.29
C ASP A 12 21.23 5.48 12.82
N ILE A 13 20.36 6.25 13.49
CA ILE A 13 20.26 6.28 14.95
C ILE A 13 19.80 4.92 15.47
N PHE A 14 18.82 4.30 14.80
CA PHE A 14 18.32 2.98 15.14
C PHE A 14 19.44 1.93 15.09
N ASP A 15 20.16 1.86 13.97
CA ASP A 15 21.24 0.89 13.79
C ASP A 15 22.42 1.14 14.73
N ARG A 16 22.80 2.40 15.00
CA ARG A 16 23.78 2.71 16.05
C ARG A 16 23.35 2.22 17.43
N GLY A 17 22.06 2.39 17.76
CA GLY A 17 21.48 1.89 19.01
C GLY A 17 21.51 0.36 19.13
N ARG A 18 21.44 -0.35 18.01
CA ARG A 18 21.60 -1.82 17.92
C ARG A 18 23.06 -2.23 18.06
N ALA A 19 23.98 -1.56 17.36
CA ALA A 19 25.41 -1.83 17.44
C ALA A 19 25.95 -1.68 18.88
N ARG A 20 25.47 -0.69 19.65
CA ARG A 20 25.79 -0.53 21.09
C ARG A 20 25.39 -1.73 21.95
N ARG A 21 24.48 -2.57 21.46
CA ARG A 21 24.00 -3.79 22.12
C ARG A 21 24.59 -5.07 21.50
N GLY A 22 25.57 -4.94 20.60
CA GLY A 22 26.16 -6.07 19.89
C GLY A 22 25.21 -6.71 18.88
N LEU A 23 24.21 -5.97 18.39
CA LEU A 23 23.24 -6.45 17.42
C LEU A 23 23.53 -5.86 16.03
N GLU A 24 23.38 -6.69 15.01
CA GLU A 24 23.53 -6.27 13.61
C GLU A 24 22.53 -5.19 13.21
N PRO A 25 22.91 -4.25 12.32
CA PRO A 25 22.00 -3.28 11.73
C PRO A 25 20.93 -3.97 10.88
N ILE A 26 19.68 -3.55 11.00
CA ILE A 26 18.56 -4.16 10.26
C ILE A 26 17.64 -3.12 9.61
N SER A 27 17.92 -1.83 9.78
CA SER A 27 17.06 -0.76 9.27
C SER A 27 16.78 -0.90 7.77
N THR A 28 17.80 -1.22 6.97
CA THR A 28 17.68 -1.35 5.51
C THR A 28 16.67 -2.42 5.11
N GLN A 29 16.77 -3.62 5.69
CA GLN A 29 15.85 -4.71 5.40
C GLN A 29 14.42 -4.39 5.88
N LEU A 30 14.32 -3.78 7.06
CA LEU A 30 13.02 -3.38 7.62
C LEU A 30 12.32 -2.33 6.75
N LEU A 31 13.06 -1.34 6.26
CA LEU A 31 12.53 -0.31 5.38
C LEU A 31 12.14 -0.87 4.01
N ALA A 32 12.89 -1.84 3.47
CA ALA A 32 12.49 -2.54 2.24
C ALA A 32 11.14 -3.28 2.40
N PHE A 33 10.91 -3.93 3.54
CA PHE A 33 9.62 -4.55 3.83
C PHE A 33 8.49 -3.53 4.01
N ASP A 34 8.76 -2.41 4.69
CA ASP A 34 7.79 -1.31 4.81
C ASP A 34 7.43 -0.73 3.44
N ASP A 35 8.40 -0.53 2.56
CA ASP A 35 8.20 -0.02 1.20
C ASP A 35 7.33 -0.97 0.37
N SER A 36 7.65 -2.26 0.38
CA SER A 36 6.86 -3.30 -0.29
C SER A 36 5.42 -3.33 0.23
N ARG A 37 5.24 -3.26 1.55
CA ARG A 37 3.91 -3.22 2.17
C ARG A 37 3.12 -1.97 1.75
N ARG A 38 3.75 -0.79 1.76
CA ARG A 38 3.11 0.46 1.35
C ARG A 38 2.70 0.44 -0.11
N ALA A 39 3.57 -0.09 -0.98
CA ALA A 39 3.27 -0.27 -2.40
C ALA A 39 2.08 -1.20 -2.64
N ALA A 40 2.04 -2.34 -1.94
CA ALA A 40 0.94 -3.30 -2.02
C ALA A 40 -0.40 -2.70 -1.55
N ILE A 41 -0.39 -1.96 -0.44
CA ILE A 41 -1.58 -1.25 0.05
C ILE A 41 -2.06 -0.22 -0.97
N GLY A 42 -1.16 0.57 -1.55
CA GLY A 42 -1.52 1.54 -2.57
C GLY A 42 -2.09 0.89 -3.84
N ALA A 43 -1.54 -0.25 -4.25
CA ALA A 43 -2.06 -1.02 -5.38
C ALA A 43 -3.47 -1.57 -5.09
N LEU A 44 -3.70 -2.10 -3.89
CA LEU A 44 -5.01 -2.58 -3.46
C LEU A 44 -6.04 -1.45 -3.46
N GLN A 45 -5.71 -0.28 -2.94
CA GLN A 45 -6.60 0.88 -2.92
C GLN A 45 -7.00 1.30 -4.33
N ARG A 46 -6.04 1.44 -5.25
CA ARG A 46 -6.33 1.76 -6.65
C ARG A 46 -7.23 0.72 -7.33
N ALA A 47 -6.98 -0.57 -7.06
CA ALA A 47 -7.82 -1.64 -7.61
C ALA A 47 -9.25 -1.58 -7.06
N GLN A 48 -9.42 -1.31 -5.77
CA GLN A 48 -10.73 -1.14 -5.14
C GLN A 48 -11.47 0.09 -5.69
N GLU A 49 -10.78 1.21 -5.87
CA GLU A 49 -11.34 2.43 -6.46
C GLU A 49 -11.82 2.17 -7.89
N ARG A 50 -10.99 1.54 -8.73
CA ARG A 50 -11.37 1.19 -10.11
C ARG A 50 -12.57 0.25 -10.14
N ARG A 51 -12.60 -0.77 -9.29
CA ARG A 51 -13.74 -1.69 -9.17
C ARG A 51 -15.01 -0.94 -8.80
N ASN A 52 -14.96 -0.08 -7.79
CA ASN A 52 -16.13 0.67 -7.34
C ASN A 52 -16.62 1.67 -8.40
N ALA A 53 -15.71 2.28 -9.17
CA ALA A 53 -16.05 3.13 -10.30
C ALA A 53 -16.75 2.32 -11.40
N ALA A 54 -16.18 1.18 -11.80
CA ALA A 54 -16.80 0.28 -12.77
C ALA A 54 -18.19 -0.17 -12.34
N SER A 55 -18.39 -0.58 -11.07
CA SER A 55 -19.72 -0.95 -10.57
C SER A 55 -20.75 0.18 -10.67
N LYS A 56 -20.34 1.44 -10.47
CA LYS A 56 -21.23 2.60 -10.65
C LYS A 56 -21.56 2.83 -12.13
N GLU A 57 -20.58 2.71 -13.01
CA GLU A 57 -20.75 2.85 -14.46
C GLU A 57 -21.70 1.78 -15.01
N ILE A 58 -21.53 0.52 -14.59
CA ILE A 58 -22.42 -0.60 -14.92
C ILE A 58 -23.84 -0.33 -14.42
N GLY A 59 -23.99 0.06 -13.15
CA GLY A 59 -25.31 0.38 -12.58
C GLY A 59 -26.02 1.52 -13.32
N ALA A 60 -25.26 2.54 -13.76
CA ALA A 60 -25.80 3.64 -14.55
C ALA A 60 -26.23 3.17 -15.96
N ALA A 61 -25.44 2.33 -16.62
CA ALA A 61 -25.78 1.76 -17.93
C ALA A 61 -27.04 0.89 -17.86
N MET A 62 -27.14 0.01 -16.86
CA MET A 62 -28.33 -0.81 -16.60
C MET A 62 -29.57 0.04 -16.35
N LYS A 63 -29.45 1.12 -15.55
CA LYS A 63 -30.56 2.07 -15.30
C LYS A 63 -31.00 2.79 -16.59
N ALA A 64 -30.07 3.05 -17.51
CA ALA A 64 -30.36 3.64 -18.81
C ALA A 64 -30.94 2.65 -19.83
N GLY A 65 -31.07 1.36 -19.46
CA GLY A 65 -31.52 0.30 -20.37
C GLY A 65 -30.46 -0.14 -21.38
N ASP A 66 -29.21 0.30 -21.24
CA ASP A 66 -28.10 -0.01 -22.13
C ASP A 66 -27.32 -1.22 -21.62
N GLY A 67 -27.92 -2.40 -21.80
CA GLY A 67 -27.33 -3.68 -21.37
C GLY A 67 -26.02 -4.01 -22.07
N ALA A 68 -25.88 -3.65 -23.35
CA ALA A 68 -24.67 -3.90 -24.12
C ALA A 68 -23.48 -3.09 -23.56
N LYS A 69 -23.71 -1.83 -23.18
CA LYS A 69 -22.69 -1.02 -22.51
C LYS A 69 -22.36 -1.52 -21.11
N ALA A 70 -23.36 -2.01 -20.37
CA ALA A 70 -23.13 -2.59 -19.04
C ALA A 70 -22.25 -3.85 -19.08
N GLU A 71 -22.38 -4.68 -20.12
CA GLU A 71 -21.60 -5.91 -20.30
C GLU A 71 -20.16 -5.64 -20.79
N ALA A 72 -19.93 -4.49 -21.43
CA ALA A 72 -18.63 -4.08 -21.94
C ALA A 72 -17.74 -3.32 -20.93
N LEU A 73 -18.28 -2.93 -19.76
CA LEU A 73 -17.61 -2.11 -18.73
C LEU A 73 -17.14 -2.93 -17.53
#